data_AF-A0AAW5IEH6-F1
#
_entry.id   AF-A0AAW5IEH6-F1
#
_cell.length_a   1.000
_cell.length_b   1.000
_cell.length_c   1.000
_cell.angle_alpha   90.00
_cell.angle_beta   90.00
_cell.angle_gamma   90.00
#
_symmetry.space_group_name_H-M   'P 1'
#
loop_
_entity.id
_entity.type
_entity.pdbx_description
1 polymer ?
#
loop_
_entity_poly.entity_id
_entity_poly.type
_entity_poly.pdbx_seq_one_letter_code
_entity_poly.pdbx_strand_id
1 'polypeptide(L)'
;MAMKNYVAFLLYLCFCFGFPIKGYAQDYGMKYSCYYDGYWGAWRDCVYYYSIYGNYGGFNFYYSSSHPSDYLFRFQINSYMPPSKDEIKKHWKSQQPFVYQGVVEYYVDQYCPTAKDALKNYPIFVSNSESAIKKISAAEIRILPYKKHPVCYNIFFDDVGFAISLGTASFPE
;
A
#
# COMPACT_ATOMS: atom_id res chain seq x y z
N MET A 1 23.32 55.60 1.69
CA MET A 1 22.18 55.02 0.96
C MET A 1 22.68 53.79 0.19
N ALA A 2 22.84 52.64 0.87
CA ALA A 2 23.43 51.44 0.26
C ALA A 2 22.93 50.14 0.93
N MET A 3 21.69 50.12 1.39
CA MET A 3 21.11 48.97 2.12
C MET A 3 19.74 48.53 1.58
N LYS A 4 19.30 49.08 0.43
CA LYS A 4 18.02 48.73 -0.20
C LYS A 4 18.14 47.71 -1.34
N ASN A 5 19.34 47.47 -1.87
CA ASN A 5 19.52 46.64 -3.07
C ASN A 5 19.90 45.18 -2.76
N TYR A 6 20.33 44.86 -1.53
CA TYR A 6 20.67 43.49 -1.14
C TYR A 6 19.45 42.65 -0.76
N VAL A 7 18.39 43.29 -0.24
CA VAL A 7 17.14 42.59 0.16
C VAL A 7 16.38 42.09 -1.08
N ALA A 8 16.35 42.86 -2.16
CA ALA A 8 15.73 42.44 -3.42
C ALA A 8 16.51 41.31 -4.11
N PHE A 9 17.85 41.33 -4.02
CA PHE A 9 18.71 40.27 -4.57
C PHE A 9 18.62 38.96 -3.76
N LEU A 10 18.50 39.04 -2.43
CA LEU A 10 18.27 37.88 -1.56
C LEU A 10 16.87 37.28 -1.74
N LEU A 11 15.84 38.10 -1.97
CA LEU A 11 14.48 37.62 -2.26
C LEU A 11 14.39 36.93 -3.64
N TYR A 12 15.15 37.40 -4.64
CA TYR A 12 15.25 36.75 -5.95
C TYR A 12 15.97 35.40 -5.88
N LEU A 13 17.03 35.30 -5.05
CA LEU A 13 17.73 34.05 -4.76
C LEU A 13 16.84 33.02 -4.05
N CYS A 14 15.94 33.43 -3.15
CA CYS A 14 14.96 32.53 -2.53
C CYS A 14 13.90 32.00 -3.52
N PHE A 15 13.61 32.71 -4.62
CA PHE A 15 12.69 32.24 -5.67
C PHE A 15 13.34 31.31 -6.69
N CYS A 16 14.68 31.33 -6.84
CA CYS A 16 15.41 30.49 -7.78
C CYS A 16 15.88 29.13 -7.19
N PHE A 17 15.82 28.95 -5.87
CA PHE A 17 16.22 27.70 -5.19
C PHE A 17 15.06 27.00 -4.46
N GLY A 18 13.82 27.42 -4.72
CA GLY A 18 12.62 26.95 -4.04
C GLY A 18 11.99 25.65 -4.55
N PHE A 19 12.60 24.92 -5.49
CA PHE A 19 12.10 23.59 -5.87
C PHE A 19 13.22 22.66 -6.39
N PRO A 20 13.53 21.57 -5.68
CA PRO A 20 13.45 20.27 -6.29
C PRO A 20 11.96 19.90 -6.34
N ILE A 21 11.43 19.96 -7.55
CA ILE A 21 10.28 19.19 -7.99
C ILE A 21 10.48 17.77 -7.44
N LYS A 22 9.74 17.37 -6.40
CA LYS A 22 9.49 15.95 -6.16
C LYS A 22 8.44 15.51 -7.16
N GLY A 23 8.81 15.54 -8.43
CA GLY A 23 8.32 14.57 -9.38
C GLY A 23 8.88 13.25 -8.87
N TYR A 24 8.12 12.55 -8.03
CA TYR A 24 8.36 11.14 -7.88
C TYR A 24 8.27 10.59 -9.30
N ALA A 25 9.41 10.14 -9.82
CA ALA A 25 9.41 9.25 -10.97
C ALA A 25 8.31 8.22 -10.67
N GLN A 26 7.33 8.13 -11.58
CA GLN A 26 6.28 7.14 -11.46
C GLN A 26 7.00 5.81 -11.38
N ASP A 27 6.96 5.21 -10.21
CA ASP A 27 7.33 3.84 -10.09
C ASP A 27 6.17 3.04 -10.69
N TYR A 28 6.42 2.49 -11.86
CA TYR A 28 5.43 1.75 -12.64
C TYR A 28 5.19 0.35 -12.07
N GLY A 29 5.91 -0.06 -11.03
CA GLY A 29 5.82 -1.36 -10.39
C GLY A 29 4.98 -1.35 -9.10
N MET A 30 4.29 -2.46 -8.86
CA MET A 30 3.68 -2.72 -7.56
C MET A 30 4.80 -2.91 -6.51
N LYS A 31 4.58 -2.42 -5.30
CA LYS A 31 5.51 -2.53 -4.16
C LYS A 31 4.80 -3.00 -2.92
N TYR A 32 5.56 -3.57 -1.98
CA TYR A 32 5.04 -3.91 -0.66
C TYR A 32 6.02 -3.54 0.46
N SER A 33 5.48 -3.44 1.68
CA SER A 33 6.25 -3.34 2.92
C SER A 33 5.53 -4.09 4.03
N CYS A 34 6.26 -4.49 5.06
CA CYS A 34 5.73 -5.26 6.17
C CYS A 34 5.94 -4.49 7.48
N TYR A 35 4.96 -4.57 8.37
CA TYR A 35 5.01 -4.04 9.72
C TYR A 35 4.96 -5.20 10.72
N TYR A 36 5.92 -5.25 11.62
CA TYR A 36 5.92 -6.15 12.77
C TYR A 36 6.85 -5.59 13.84
N ASP A 37 6.65 -6.01 15.09
CA ASP A 37 7.47 -5.58 16.23
C ASP A 37 7.55 -4.04 16.41
N GLY A 38 6.52 -3.31 15.95
CA GLY A 38 6.47 -1.85 16.08
C GLY A 38 7.04 -1.06 14.90
N TYR A 39 7.61 -1.72 13.89
CA TYR A 39 8.37 -1.04 12.83
C TYR A 39 7.92 -1.44 11.42
N TRP A 40 7.86 -0.45 10.53
CA TRP A 40 7.77 -0.69 9.09
C TRP A 40 9.14 -1.03 8.52
N GLY A 41 9.20 -2.05 7.67
CA GLY A 41 10.36 -2.37 6.86
C GLY A 41 10.51 -1.45 5.65
N ALA A 42 11.62 -1.63 4.93
CA ALA A 42 11.83 -0.99 3.64
C ALA A 42 10.78 -1.47 2.61
N TRP A 43 10.39 -0.58 1.71
CA TRP A 43 9.60 -0.95 0.54
C TRP A 43 10.40 -1.85 -0.39
N ARG A 44 9.76 -2.90 -0.88
CA ARG A 44 10.32 -3.89 -1.81
C ARG A 44 9.51 -3.93 -3.08
N ASP A 45 10.18 -4.15 -4.20
CA ASP A 45 9.54 -4.31 -5.49
C ASP A 45 8.81 -5.65 -5.60
N CYS A 46 7.58 -5.63 -6.11
CA CYS A 46 6.92 -6.83 -6.62
C CYS A 46 7.45 -7.10 -8.04
N VAL A 47 8.73 -7.49 -8.17
CA VAL A 47 9.38 -7.70 -9.48
C VAL A 47 8.58 -8.75 -10.27
N TYR A 48 7.88 -8.34 -11.34
CA TYR A 48 7.17 -9.09 -12.42
C TYR A 48 6.49 -10.45 -12.15
N TYR A 49 6.42 -10.91 -10.91
CA TYR A 49 5.92 -12.22 -10.52
C TYR A 49 4.56 -12.14 -9.84
N TYR A 50 4.06 -10.94 -9.57
CA TYR A 50 2.84 -10.76 -8.79
C TYR A 50 1.80 -9.94 -9.55
N SER A 51 0.57 -10.39 -9.44
CA SER A 51 -0.60 -9.75 -10.01
C SER A 51 -1.65 -9.52 -8.93
N ILE A 52 -2.60 -8.64 -9.23
CA ILE A 52 -3.77 -8.40 -8.41
C ILE A 52 -5.05 -8.64 -9.21
N TYR A 53 -6.07 -9.14 -8.54
CA TYR A 53 -7.39 -9.34 -9.13
C TYR A 53 -8.47 -9.00 -8.12
N GLY A 54 -9.41 -8.13 -8.49
CA GLY A 54 -10.45 -7.64 -7.60
C GLY A 54 -10.85 -6.20 -7.93
N ASN A 55 -11.10 -5.41 -6.89
CA ASN A 55 -11.44 -3.99 -7.00
C ASN A 55 -10.86 -3.20 -5.82
N TYR A 56 -11.15 -1.89 -5.78
CA TYR A 56 -10.64 -1.00 -4.73
C TYR A 56 -11.14 -1.32 -3.30
N GLY A 57 -12.21 -2.10 -3.16
CA GLY A 57 -12.71 -2.58 -1.88
C GLY A 57 -12.06 -3.88 -1.40
N GLY A 58 -11.30 -4.57 -2.25
CA GLY A 58 -10.69 -5.84 -1.90
C GLY A 58 -10.16 -6.56 -3.13
N PHE A 59 -9.00 -7.21 -2.98
CA PHE A 59 -8.35 -7.93 -4.07
C PHE A 59 -7.49 -9.09 -3.57
N ASN A 60 -7.27 -10.02 -4.49
CA ASN A 60 -6.34 -11.13 -4.37
C ASN A 60 -4.96 -10.66 -4.81
N PHE A 61 -3.93 -11.01 -4.05
CA PHE A 61 -2.53 -10.84 -4.39
C PHE A 61 -1.91 -12.22 -4.63
N TYR A 62 -1.45 -12.47 -5.86
CA TYR A 62 -1.13 -13.82 -6.32
C TYR A 62 0.05 -13.81 -7.29
N TYR A 63 0.65 -14.97 -7.54
CA TYR A 63 1.68 -15.09 -8.58
C TYR A 63 1.09 -14.89 -9.97
N SER A 64 1.71 -14.08 -10.82
CA SER A 64 1.23 -13.79 -12.18
C SER A 64 1.11 -15.04 -13.07
N SER A 65 1.86 -16.11 -12.76
CA SER A 65 1.78 -17.41 -13.43
C SER A 65 0.68 -18.34 -12.91
N SER A 66 -0.03 -17.94 -11.86
CA SER A 66 -1.04 -18.75 -11.18
C SER A 66 -2.45 -18.21 -11.43
N HIS A 67 -3.46 -19.04 -11.21
CA HIS A 67 -4.84 -18.59 -11.26
C HIS A 67 -5.13 -17.66 -10.05
N PRO A 68 -5.95 -16.59 -10.18
CA PRO A 68 -6.21 -15.67 -9.08
C PRO A 68 -6.83 -16.30 -7.83
N SER A 69 -7.43 -17.50 -7.92
CA SER A 69 -7.93 -18.25 -6.76
C SER A 69 -6.81 -18.84 -5.90
N ASP A 70 -5.60 -18.98 -6.46
CA ASP A 70 -4.41 -19.50 -5.78
C ASP A 70 -3.59 -18.34 -5.19
N TYR A 71 -4.30 -17.39 -4.58
CA TYR A 71 -3.70 -16.20 -4.02
C TYR A 71 -2.81 -16.52 -2.82
N LEU A 72 -1.83 -15.66 -2.60
CA LEU A 72 -0.93 -15.67 -1.43
C LEU A 72 -1.59 -14.94 -0.27
N PHE A 73 -2.27 -13.86 -0.61
CA PHE A 73 -2.94 -12.97 0.34
C PHE A 73 -4.17 -12.36 -0.31
N ARG A 74 -5.22 -12.18 0.46
CA ARG A 74 -6.43 -11.47 0.05
C ARG A 74 -6.90 -10.59 1.19
N PHE A 75 -7.44 -9.43 0.88
CA PHE A 75 -8.26 -8.70 1.83
C PHE A 75 -9.58 -8.27 1.20
N GLN A 76 -10.56 -8.00 2.06
CA GLN A 76 -11.85 -7.49 1.67
C GLN A 76 -12.34 -6.50 2.73
N ILE A 77 -12.65 -5.27 2.32
CA ILE A 77 -13.34 -4.28 3.15
C ILE A 77 -14.81 -4.68 3.28
N ASN A 78 -15.34 -4.58 4.50
CA ASN A 78 -16.74 -4.84 4.78
C ASN A 78 -17.61 -3.71 4.20
N SER A 79 -18.58 -4.09 3.36
CA SER A 79 -19.55 -3.16 2.75
C SER A 79 -18.91 -1.92 2.12
N TYR A 80 -17.84 -2.12 1.33
CA TYR A 80 -17.11 -1.02 0.69
C TYR A 80 -18.02 -0.17 -0.20
N MET A 81 -18.02 1.14 0.06
CA MET A 81 -18.59 2.15 -0.80
C MET A 81 -17.46 3.10 -1.24
N PRO A 82 -17.24 3.30 -2.55
CA PRO A 82 -16.26 4.27 -3.02
C PRO A 82 -16.54 5.67 -2.46
N PRO A 83 -15.54 6.36 -1.89
CA PRO A 83 -15.71 7.72 -1.39
C PRO A 83 -16.12 8.69 -2.49
N SER A 84 -16.93 9.69 -2.13
CA SER A 84 -17.29 10.80 -3.00
C SER A 84 -16.08 11.67 -3.36
N LYS A 85 -16.17 12.45 -4.45
CA LYS A 85 -15.11 13.39 -4.85
C LYS A 85 -14.75 14.40 -3.76
N ASP A 86 -15.73 14.82 -2.96
CA ASP A 86 -15.52 15.77 -1.86
C ASP A 86 -14.77 15.12 -0.69
N GLU A 87 -15.10 13.87 -0.36
CA GLU A 87 -14.36 13.09 0.65
C GLU A 87 -12.92 12.85 0.21
N ILE A 88 -12.70 12.44 -1.05
CA ILE A 88 -11.37 12.29 -1.64
C ILE A 88 -10.58 13.59 -1.50
N LYS A 89 -11.17 14.73 -1.85
CA LYS A 89 -10.52 16.04 -1.74
C LYS A 89 -10.19 16.41 -0.28
N LYS A 90 -11.08 16.10 0.67
CA LYS A 90 -10.86 16.36 2.10
C LYS A 90 -9.70 15.54 2.66
N HIS A 91 -9.69 14.23 2.39
CA HIS A 91 -8.62 13.33 2.83
C HIS A 91 -7.29 13.66 2.15
N TRP A 92 -7.31 14.00 0.86
CA TRP A 92 -6.13 14.49 0.14
C TRP A 92 -5.54 15.76 0.76
N LYS A 93 -6.35 16.75 1.14
CA LYS A 93 -5.84 17.98 1.75
C LYS A 93 -5.33 17.78 3.17
N SER A 94 -5.98 16.92 3.95
CA SER A 94 -5.63 16.66 5.35
C SER A 94 -4.58 15.58 5.53
N GLN A 95 -4.22 14.88 4.46
CA GLN A 95 -3.32 13.72 4.45
C GLN A 95 -3.78 12.59 5.40
N GLN A 96 -5.08 12.52 5.70
CA GLN A 96 -5.65 11.48 6.56
C GLN A 96 -6.08 10.26 5.73
N PRO A 97 -5.72 9.04 6.14
CA PRO A 97 -6.16 7.84 5.44
C PRO A 97 -7.69 7.67 5.57
N PHE A 98 -8.27 6.97 4.60
CA PHE A 98 -9.56 6.34 4.82
C PHE A 98 -9.34 5.08 5.64
N VAL A 99 -10.10 4.89 6.72
CA VAL A 99 -9.97 3.74 7.61
C VAL A 99 -11.21 2.89 7.52
N TYR A 100 -11.03 1.61 7.23
CA TYR A 100 -12.08 0.62 7.06
C TYR A 100 -11.82 -0.61 7.92
N GLN A 101 -12.88 -1.32 8.24
CA GLN A 101 -12.81 -2.67 8.81
C GLN A 101 -13.06 -3.69 7.72
N GLY A 102 -12.43 -4.86 7.84
CA GLY A 102 -12.54 -5.92 6.86
C GLY A 102 -11.99 -7.23 7.38
N VAL A 103 -11.70 -8.12 6.43
CA VAL A 103 -11.07 -9.40 6.68
C VAL A 103 -9.87 -9.58 5.77
N VAL A 104 -8.90 -10.35 6.24
CA VAL A 104 -7.81 -10.87 5.43
C VAL A 104 -7.89 -12.38 5.38
N GLU A 105 -7.45 -12.94 4.26
CA GLU A 105 -7.19 -14.36 4.10
C GLU A 105 -5.74 -14.55 3.65
N TYR A 106 -5.02 -15.43 4.33
CA TYR A 106 -3.62 -15.72 4.04
C TYR A 106 -3.30 -17.16 4.43
N TYR A 107 -2.11 -17.63 4.08
CA TYR A 107 -1.69 -19.00 4.39
C TYR A 107 -0.44 -19.03 5.26
N VAL A 108 -0.40 -20.02 6.14
CA VAL A 108 0.73 -20.34 7.03
C VAL A 108 1.08 -21.81 6.87
N ASP A 109 2.28 -22.21 7.27
CA ASP A 109 2.68 -23.62 7.27
C ASP A 109 3.39 -23.97 8.59
N GLN A 110 3.91 -25.19 8.71
CA GLN A 110 4.62 -25.64 9.91
C GLN A 110 5.91 -24.86 10.21
N TYR A 111 6.52 -24.21 9.23
CA TYR A 111 7.75 -23.44 9.38
C TYR A 111 7.47 -21.96 9.70
N CYS A 112 6.33 -21.46 9.22
CA CYS A 112 5.84 -20.11 9.46
C CYS A 112 4.40 -20.16 9.97
N PRO A 113 4.17 -20.56 11.23
CA PRO A 113 2.84 -20.84 11.76
C PRO A 113 1.99 -19.60 12.03
N THR A 114 2.60 -18.41 12.07
CA THR A 114 1.91 -17.13 12.32
C THR A 114 2.06 -16.16 11.14
N ALA A 115 1.19 -15.14 11.09
CA ALA A 115 1.30 -14.05 10.11
C ALA A 115 2.67 -13.34 10.20
N LYS A 116 3.15 -13.13 11.44
CA LYS A 116 4.45 -12.54 11.71
C LYS A 116 5.61 -13.38 11.18
N ASP A 117 5.56 -14.70 11.36
CA ASP A 117 6.60 -15.59 10.83
C ASP A 117 6.59 -15.57 9.30
N ALA A 118 5.40 -15.61 8.69
CA ALA A 118 5.26 -15.53 7.23
C ALA A 118 5.84 -14.24 6.66
N LEU A 119 5.55 -13.08 7.27
CA LEU A 119 6.08 -11.77 6.85
C LEU A 119 7.59 -11.59 7.10
N LYS A 120 8.17 -12.32 8.06
CA LYS A 120 9.62 -12.28 8.34
C LYS A 120 10.42 -13.14 7.37
N ASN A 121 9.94 -14.36 7.10
CA ASN A 121 10.71 -15.38 6.38
C ASN A 121 10.44 -15.39 4.88
N TYR A 122 9.22 -15.06 4.46
CA TYR A 122 8.86 -15.02 3.06
C TYR A 122 8.75 -13.57 2.59
N PRO A 123 9.25 -13.25 1.39
CA PRO A 123 9.07 -11.91 0.83
C PRO A 123 7.59 -11.55 0.78
N ILE A 124 6.72 -12.50 0.44
CA ILE A 124 5.25 -12.40 0.43
C ILE A 124 4.73 -13.77 0.90
N PHE A 125 3.66 -13.81 1.69
CA PHE A 125 3.02 -15.00 2.31
C PHE A 125 3.14 -16.33 1.53
N VAL A 126 3.14 -17.43 2.28
CA VAL A 126 3.17 -18.79 1.72
C VAL A 126 2.02 -18.99 0.73
N SER A 127 2.29 -19.68 -0.39
CA SER A 127 1.25 -20.01 -1.36
C SER A 127 0.33 -21.12 -0.85
N ASN A 128 -0.84 -21.20 -1.46
CA ASN A 128 -1.73 -22.34 -1.30
C ASN A 128 -1.04 -23.62 -1.81
N SER A 129 -0.48 -24.40 -0.89
CA SER A 129 0.18 -25.69 -1.12
C SER A 129 -0.45 -26.76 -0.22
N GLU A 130 -0.16 -28.04 -0.45
CA GLU A 130 -0.77 -29.13 0.33
C GLU A 130 -0.51 -29.03 1.85
N SER A 131 0.62 -28.45 2.26
CA SER A 131 0.94 -28.23 3.67
C SER A 131 0.51 -26.86 4.21
N ALA A 132 -0.07 -26.01 3.36
CA ALA A 132 -0.47 -24.66 3.73
C ALA A 132 -1.85 -24.68 4.41
N ILE A 133 -1.97 -23.96 5.52
CA ILE A 133 -3.19 -23.80 6.28
C ILE A 133 -3.71 -22.39 6.04
N LYS A 134 -4.92 -22.27 5.48
CA LYS A 134 -5.61 -20.99 5.33
C LYS A 134 -5.99 -20.42 6.69
N LYS A 135 -5.73 -19.13 6.88
CA LYS A 135 -6.13 -18.33 8.03
C LYS A 135 -7.01 -17.17 7.57
N ILE A 136 -7.96 -16.81 8.41
CA ILE A 136 -8.87 -15.68 8.21
C ILE A 136 -8.85 -14.86 9.48
N SER A 137 -8.57 -13.57 9.35
CA SER A 137 -8.46 -12.65 10.48
C SER A 137 -9.21 -11.35 10.21
N ALA A 138 -9.74 -10.75 11.26
CA ALA A 138 -10.26 -9.38 11.16
C ALA A 138 -9.11 -8.42 10.87
N ALA A 139 -9.38 -7.38 10.09
CA ALA A 139 -8.35 -6.44 9.66
C ALA A 139 -8.84 -5.00 9.66
N GLU A 140 -7.93 -4.09 10.00
CA GLU A 140 -8.08 -2.66 9.73
C GLU A 140 -7.35 -2.32 8.43
N ILE A 141 -8.10 -1.83 7.45
CA ILE A 141 -7.58 -1.44 6.14
C ILE A 141 -7.54 0.08 6.06
N ARG A 142 -6.34 0.63 5.91
CA ARG A 142 -6.12 2.05 5.69
C ARG A 142 -5.77 2.29 4.23
N ILE A 143 -6.62 3.01 3.51
CA ILE A 143 -6.29 3.50 2.17
C ILE A 143 -5.66 4.88 2.33
N LEU A 144 -4.40 5.04 1.92
CA LEU A 144 -3.73 6.32 1.98
C LEU A 144 -4.40 7.35 1.05
N PRO A 145 -4.33 8.65 1.37
CA PRO A 145 -4.94 9.69 0.55
C PRO A 145 -4.54 9.60 -0.93
N TYR A 146 -5.51 9.77 -1.82
CA TYR A 146 -5.32 9.71 -3.26
C TYR A 146 -6.11 10.80 -4.00
N LYS A 147 -5.84 11.00 -5.29
CA LYS A 147 -6.54 11.99 -6.13
C LYS A 147 -7.57 11.38 -7.08
N LYS A 148 -7.21 10.28 -7.74
CA LYS A 148 -8.04 9.64 -8.78
C LYS A 148 -8.67 8.36 -8.26
N HIS A 149 -7.82 7.39 -7.93
CA HIS A 149 -8.21 6.11 -7.36
C HIS A 149 -7.23 5.72 -6.25
N PRO A 150 -7.61 4.80 -5.36
CA PRO A 150 -6.70 4.21 -4.38
C PRO A 150 -5.43 3.65 -5.03
N VAL A 151 -4.29 3.88 -4.38
CA VAL A 151 -2.98 3.40 -4.84
C VAL A 151 -2.20 2.72 -3.73
N CYS A 152 -2.37 3.10 -2.47
CA CYS A 152 -1.59 2.54 -1.37
C CYS A 152 -2.50 2.13 -0.21
N TYR A 153 -2.31 0.90 0.24
CA TYR A 153 -3.08 0.26 1.30
C TYR A 153 -2.13 -0.15 2.40
N ASN A 154 -2.49 0.10 3.66
CA ASN A 154 -1.88 -0.52 4.82
C ASN A 154 -2.93 -1.39 5.49
N ILE A 155 -2.69 -2.69 5.58
CA ILE A 155 -3.65 -3.68 6.05
C ILE A 155 -3.10 -4.29 7.33
N PHE A 156 -3.72 -3.99 8.47
CA PHE A 156 -3.29 -4.45 9.79
C PHE A 156 -4.17 -5.59 10.28
N PHE A 157 -3.54 -6.66 10.78
CA PHE A 157 -4.18 -7.86 11.28
C PHE A 157 -3.17 -8.64 12.13
N ASP A 158 -3.63 -9.44 13.10
CA ASP A 158 -2.77 -10.32 13.92
C ASP A 158 -1.46 -9.67 14.42
N ASP A 159 -1.57 -8.42 14.90
CA ASP A 159 -0.46 -7.58 15.38
C ASP A 159 0.66 -7.31 14.36
N VAL A 160 0.37 -7.49 13.08
CA VAL A 160 1.25 -7.18 11.94
C VAL A 160 0.56 -6.25 10.95
N GLY A 161 1.30 -5.78 9.96
CA GLY A 161 0.76 -5.03 8.84
C GLY A 161 1.39 -5.42 7.52
N PHE A 162 0.58 -5.44 6.47
CA PHE A 162 1.02 -5.61 5.09
C PHE A 162 0.61 -4.38 4.29
N ALA A 163 1.60 -3.64 3.80
CA ALA A 163 1.39 -2.48 2.95
C ALA A 163 1.60 -2.87 1.49
N ILE A 164 0.69 -2.43 0.61
CA ILE A 164 0.79 -2.66 -0.83
C ILE A 164 0.58 -1.32 -1.54
N SER A 165 1.52 -0.94 -2.39
CA SER A 165 1.37 0.14 -3.36
C SER A 165 1.13 -0.46 -4.74
N LEU A 166 0.03 -0.09 -5.37
CA LEU A 166 -0.35 -0.55 -6.72
C LEU A 166 0.50 0.10 -7.83
N GLY A 167 1.31 1.12 -7.51
CA GLY A 167 2.04 1.88 -8.51
C GLY A 167 1.09 2.50 -9.53
N THR A 168 1.26 2.14 -10.80
CA THR A 168 0.35 2.53 -11.89
C THR A 168 -0.74 1.51 -12.20
N ALA A 169 -0.80 0.38 -11.49
CA ALA A 169 -1.88 -0.59 -11.65
C ALA A 169 -3.21 0.01 -11.17
N SER A 170 -4.25 -0.24 -11.96
CA SER A 170 -5.62 0.17 -11.67
C SER A 170 -6.56 -0.98 -12.01
N PHE A 171 -7.68 -1.06 -11.32
CA PHE A 171 -8.76 -1.96 -11.72
C PHE A 171 -9.53 -1.35 -12.90
N PRO A 172 -10.10 -2.17 -13.80
CA PRO A 172 -11.02 -1.69 -14.83
C PRO A 172 -12.17 -0.89 -14.19
N GLU A 173 -12.62 0.15 -14.88
CA GLU A 173 -13.82 0.92 -14.49
C GLU A 173 -15.11 0.10 -14.62
#